data_AF-A0A1H1KUS6-F1
#
_entry.id   AF-A0A1H1KUS6-F1
#
_cell.length_a   1.000
_cell.length_b   1.000
_cell.length_c   1.000
_cell.angle_alpha   90.00
_cell.angle_beta   90.00
_cell.angle_gamma   90.00
#
_symmetry.space_group_name_H-M   'P 1'
#
loop_
_entity.id
_entity.type
_entity.pdbx_description
1 polymer ?
#
loop_
_entity_poly.entity_id
_entity_poly.type
_entity_poly.pdbx_seq_one_letter_code
_entity_poly.pdbx_strand_id
1 'polypeptide(L)'
;MSATTRIKLGLSVLLICFISSLFAQNDTKDDMASSLYEIYKDKGAKEVLKVYEKNNANKDYEGMAEPLNVLAYRIMQEDKDLKSAEILMLAQIEEYPDEANPYDSYSDVLLEMDKKEDALKYIEKSLAIAEKKQHEQDDLIIEAGKAKMAILENKDKQLNFLIGNWDNETKVFQKGKEVNSFKGSNNVTFDSGGSIMIVDHDEDDKPCCKRVMVYDPVNDEFDIAFMRRNQANGIYNSKMVLKEVKPDHYEMIEKYTNDNNEEVEVKHDILKKSDQVEWVTYNSSDSGWEKVRSMNLKKKG
;
A
#
# COMPACT_ATOMS: atom_id res chain seq x y z
N MET A 1 -15.55 -2.26 -10.23
CA MET A 1 -14.22 -2.82 -10.55
C MET A 1 -13.86 -3.79 -9.45
N SER A 2 -13.54 -5.04 -9.79
CA SER A 2 -13.11 -6.04 -8.81
C SER A 2 -11.75 -5.67 -8.23
N ALA A 3 -11.41 -6.16 -7.04
CA ALA A 3 -10.09 -6.00 -6.44
C ALA A 3 -8.96 -6.41 -7.40
N THR A 4 -9.20 -7.43 -8.23
CA THR A 4 -8.31 -7.92 -9.29
C THR A 4 -8.02 -6.91 -10.40
N THR A 5 -8.89 -5.91 -10.66
CA THR A 5 -8.61 -4.87 -11.66
C THR A 5 -7.70 -3.76 -11.12
N ARG A 6 -7.70 -3.54 -9.80
CA ARG A 6 -6.92 -2.45 -9.15
C ARG A 6 -5.45 -2.81 -8.97
N ILE A 7 -5.15 -4.09 -8.72
CA ILE A 7 -3.78 -4.62 -8.62
C ILE A 7 -3.00 -4.43 -9.94
N LYS A 8 -3.67 -4.61 -11.09
CA LYS A 8 -3.04 -4.53 -12.43
C LYS A 8 -2.53 -3.14 -12.80
N LEU A 9 -3.16 -2.07 -12.29
CA LEU A 9 -2.80 -0.70 -12.63
C LEU A 9 -1.69 -0.14 -11.72
N GLY A 10 -1.61 -0.60 -10.46
CA GLY A 10 -0.61 -0.14 -9.48
C GLY A 10 0.78 -0.78 -9.65
N LEU A 11 0.85 -2.08 -9.96
CA LEU A 11 2.14 -2.76 -10.17
C LEU A 11 2.83 -2.36 -11.49
N SER A 12 2.07 -1.92 -12.50
CA SER A 12 2.61 -1.63 -13.82
C SER A 12 3.46 -0.36 -13.89
N VAL A 13 3.34 0.58 -12.93
CA VAL A 13 4.04 1.89 -13.04
C VAL A 13 5.30 1.96 -12.17
N LEU A 14 5.37 1.21 -11.07
CA LEU A 14 6.52 1.25 -10.16
C LEU A 14 7.74 0.45 -10.68
N LEU A 15 7.54 -0.54 -11.56
CA LEU A 15 8.64 -1.32 -12.16
C LEU A 15 9.17 -0.74 -13.48
N ILE A 16 8.43 0.14 -14.17
CA ILE A 16 8.85 0.68 -15.49
C ILE A 16 9.89 1.81 -15.35
N CYS A 17 9.91 2.54 -14.24
CA CYS A 17 10.79 3.70 -14.08
C CYS A 17 12.27 3.38 -13.81
N PHE A 18 12.64 2.10 -13.60
CA PHE A 18 14.04 1.71 -13.37
C PHE A 18 14.69 0.97 -14.54
N ILE A 19 13.93 0.60 -15.57
CA ILE A 19 14.48 -0.12 -16.74
C ILE A 19 15.31 0.84 -17.62
N SER A 20 14.95 2.14 -17.68
CA SER A 20 15.64 3.12 -18.53
C SER A 20 17.04 3.52 -18.06
N SER A 21 17.42 3.24 -16.81
CA SER A 21 18.75 3.54 -16.26
C SER A 21 19.69 2.33 -16.21
N LEU A 22 19.23 1.14 -16.62
CA LEU A 22 20.04 -0.09 -16.66
C LEU A 22 20.52 -0.47 -18.07
N PHE A 23 20.13 0.26 -19.13
CA PHE A 23 20.58 0.01 -20.51
C PHE A 23 22.04 0.45 -20.80
N ALA A 24 22.86 0.60 -19.76
CA ALA A 24 24.26 0.98 -19.90
C ALA A 24 25.15 0.18 -18.95
N GLN A 25 25.13 -1.16 -19.02
CA GLN A 25 26.31 -2.04 -18.92
C GLN A 25 25.95 -3.55 -18.95
N ASN A 26 26.58 -4.27 -19.90
CA ASN A 26 26.78 -5.73 -20.06
C ASN A 26 25.73 -6.59 -20.81
N ASP A 27 26.04 -6.82 -22.09
CA ASP A 27 25.35 -7.61 -23.13
C ASP A 27 25.39 -9.17 -22.97
N THR A 28 25.22 -9.76 -21.78
CA THR A 28 25.27 -11.25 -21.67
C THR A 28 24.20 -11.94 -20.83
N LYS A 29 23.46 -11.23 -19.97
CA LYS A 29 22.51 -11.88 -19.03
C LYS A 29 21.05 -11.89 -19.50
N ASP A 30 20.69 -10.95 -20.37
CA ASP A 30 19.38 -10.91 -21.05
C ASP A 30 19.22 -12.07 -22.07
N ASP A 31 20.32 -12.77 -22.39
CA ASP A 31 20.37 -13.83 -23.40
C ASP A 31 19.68 -15.14 -22.96
N MET A 32 19.82 -15.54 -21.68
CA MET A 32 19.20 -16.80 -21.24
C MET A 32 17.67 -16.67 -21.15
N ALA A 33 17.15 -15.64 -20.49
CA ALA A 33 15.70 -15.45 -20.41
C ALA A 33 15.08 -15.26 -21.81
N SER A 34 15.76 -14.54 -22.71
CA SER A 34 15.32 -14.36 -24.10
C SER A 34 15.34 -15.65 -24.91
N SER A 35 16.41 -16.44 -24.83
CA SER A 35 16.48 -17.75 -25.52
C SER A 35 15.45 -18.76 -24.99
N LEU A 36 15.20 -18.76 -23.67
CA LEU A 36 14.15 -19.57 -23.07
C LEU A 36 12.75 -19.07 -23.46
N TYR A 37 12.57 -17.77 -23.68
CA TYR A 37 11.30 -17.23 -24.19
C TYR A 37 10.96 -17.78 -25.58
N GLU A 38 11.93 -17.83 -26.50
CA GLU A 38 11.71 -18.43 -27.82
C GLU A 38 11.32 -19.92 -27.72
N ILE A 39 11.95 -20.67 -26.81
CA ILE A 39 11.59 -22.07 -26.54
C ILE A 39 10.17 -22.16 -25.96
N TYR A 40 9.80 -21.26 -25.06
CA TYR A 40 8.45 -21.18 -24.52
C TYR A 40 7.42 -20.97 -25.63
N LYS A 41 7.68 -20.04 -26.57
CA LYS A 41 6.76 -19.75 -27.68
C LYS A 41 6.53 -20.95 -28.61
N ASP A 42 7.54 -21.80 -28.79
CA ASP A 42 7.45 -23.00 -29.64
C ASP A 42 6.91 -24.23 -28.88
N LYS A 43 7.35 -24.45 -27.63
CA LYS A 43 7.21 -25.75 -26.93
C LYS A 43 6.63 -25.67 -25.52
N GLY A 44 6.44 -24.47 -24.97
CA GLY A 44 5.86 -24.23 -23.66
C GLY A 44 6.79 -24.49 -22.46
N ALA A 45 6.29 -24.20 -21.26
CA ALA A 45 7.09 -24.13 -20.02
C ALA A 45 7.81 -25.44 -19.65
N LYS A 46 7.23 -26.61 -19.94
CA LYS A 46 7.88 -27.89 -19.60
C LYS A 46 9.18 -28.12 -20.36
N GLU A 47 9.25 -27.65 -21.61
CA GLU A 47 10.48 -27.78 -22.39
C GLU A 47 11.51 -26.74 -21.97
N VAL A 48 11.06 -25.53 -21.64
CA VAL A 48 11.92 -24.50 -21.02
C VAL A 48 12.68 -25.06 -19.83
N LEU A 49 11.99 -25.72 -18.89
CA LEU A 49 12.63 -26.27 -17.70
C LEU A 49 13.73 -27.30 -18.04
N LYS A 50 13.50 -28.18 -19.01
CA LYS A 50 14.53 -29.15 -19.45
C LYS A 50 15.75 -28.46 -20.06
N VAL A 51 15.51 -27.43 -20.88
CA VAL A 51 16.60 -26.70 -21.54
C VAL A 51 17.37 -25.87 -20.52
N TYR A 52 16.67 -25.21 -19.61
CA TYR A 52 17.26 -24.47 -18.50
C TYR A 52 18.11 -25.39 -17.61
N GLU A 53 17.59 -26.54 -17.17
CA GLU A 53 18.35 -27.49 -16.34
C GLU A 53 19.64 -27.96 -17.03
N LYS A 54 19.58 -28.20 -18.34
CA LYS A 54 20.74 -28.63 -19.13
C LYS A 54 21.79 -27.54 -19.31
N ASN A 55 21.36 -26.29 -19.46
CA ASN A 55 22.22 -25.19 -19.89
C ASN A 55 22.61 -24.23 -18.76
N ASN A 56 21.89 -24.24 -17.63
CA ASN A 56 22.23 -23.41 -16.48
C ASN A 56 23.34 -24.07 -15.65
N ALA A 57 24.58 -23.83 -16.06
CA ALA A 57 25.76 -24.37 -15.38
C ALA A 57 26.11 -23.64 -14.08
N ASN A 58 25.66 -22.39 -13.90
CA ASN A 58 25.83 -21.65 -12.66
C ASN A 58 24.60 -21.83 -11.79
N LYS A 59 24.79 -22.35 -10.57
CA LYS A 59 23.72 -22.54 -9.59
C LYS A 59 23.77 -21.52 -8.47
N ASP A 60 24.67 -20.55 -8.56
CA ASP A 60 24.66 -19.40 -7.66
C ASP A 60 23.39 -18.58 -7.89
N TYR A 61 22.78 -18.15 -6.79
CA TYR A 61 21.56 -17.35 -6.85
C TYR A 61 21.88 -15.90 -7.23
N GLU A 62 21.17 -15.39 -8.24
CA GLU A 62 21.33 -14.06 -8.83
C GLU A 62 20.22 -13.07 -8.43
N GLY A 63 19.37 -13.42 -7.47
CA GLY A 63 18.34 -12.51 -6.95
C GLY A 63 17.19 -12.30 -7.95
N MET A 64 16.75 -11.06 -8.10
CA MET A 64 15.66 -10.70 -9.03
C MET A 64 15.97 -10.99 -10.50
N ALA A 65 17.26 -11.15 -10.85
CA ALA A 65 17.72 -11.38 -12.22
C ALA A 65 17.71 -12.86 -12.65
N GLU A 66 17.21 -13.76 -11.80
CA GLU A 66 17.14 -15.19 -12.14
C GLU A 66 16.38 -15.45 -13.46
N PRO A 67 16.94 -16.23 -14.41
CA PRO A 67 16.37 -16.37 -15.75
C PRO A 67 14.92 -16.89 -15.77
N LEU A 68 14.57 -17.83 -14.89
CA LEU A 68 13.19 -18.35 -14.79
C LEU A 68 12.23 -17.29 -14.23
N ASN A 69 12.67 -16.44 -13.30
CA ASN A 69 11.88 -15.36 -12.71
C ASN A 69 11.54 -14.32 -13.78
N VAL A 70 12.57 -13.83 -14.48
CA VAL A 70 12.43 -12.85 -15.58
C VAL A 70 11.50 -13.38 -16.66
N LEU A 71 11.69 -14.64 -17.07
CA LEU A 71 10.84 -15.29 -18.06
C LEU A 71 9.39 -15.43 -17.58
N ALA A 72 9.17 -15.84 -16.34
CA ALA A 72 7.83 -16.02 -15.79
C ALA A 72 7.05 -14.70 -15.71
N TYR A 73 7.70 -13.60 -15.29
CA TYR A 73 7.09 -12.26 -15.35
C TYR A 73 6.77 -11.84 -16.78
N ARG A 74 7.69 -12.07 -17.73
CA ARG A 74 7.45 -11.77 -19.15
C ARG A 74 6.23 -12.52 -19.69
N ILE A 75 6.14 -13.83 -19.45
CA ILE A 75 5.01 -14.67 -19.88
C ILE A 75 3.69 -14.21 -19.24
N MET A 76 3.72 -13.86 -17.95
CA MET A 76 2.55 -13.34 -17.24
C MET A 76 2.06 -12.00 -17.81
N GLN A 77 2.99 -11.11 -18.18
CA GLN A 77 2.66 -9.77 -18.65
C GLN A 77 2.32 -9.72 -20.14
N GLU A 78 3.10 -10.36 -21.01
CA GLU A 78 2.95 -10.32 -22.46
C GLU A 78 1.92 -11.34 -22.96
N ASP A 79 2.04 -12.59 -22.54
CA ASP A 79 1.24 -13.70 -23.06
C ASP A 79 -0.01 -14.01 -22.21
N LYS A 80 -0.07 -13.48 -20.98
CA LYS A 80 -1.13 -13.76 -20.00
C LYS A 80 -1.26 -15.25 -19.65
N ASP A 81 -0.20 -16.04 -19.83
CA ASP A 81 -0.19 -17.48 -19.47
C ASP A 81 0.27 -17.69 -18.03
N LEU A 82 -0.68 -17.52 -17.11
CA LEU A 82 -0.46 -17.68 -15.68
C LEU A 82 -0.03 -19.11 -15.30
N LYS A 83 -0.46 -20.13 -16.06
CA LYS A 83 -0.14 -21.53 -15.76
C LYS A 83 1.33 -21.84 -16.08
N SER A 84 1.83 -21.32 -17.19
CA SER A 84 3.25 -21.44 -17.51
C SER A 84 4.11 -20.64 -16.53
N ALA A 85 3.71 -19.43 -16.16
CA ALA A 85 4.40 -18.66 -15.12
C ALA A 85 4.42 -19.40 -13.76
N GLU A 86 3.30 -20.00 -13.35
CA GLU A 86 3.18 -20.80 -12.11
C GLU A 86 4.20 -21.96 -12.10
N ILE A 87 4.34 -22.68 -13.22
CA ILE A 87 5.30 -23.78 -13.37
C ILE A 87 6.74 -23.30 -13.19
N LEU A 88 7.11 -22.17 -13.81
CA LEU A 88 8.48 -21.65 -13.77
C LEU A 88 8.83 -21.10 -12.37
N MET A 89 7.90 -20.39 -11.72
CA MET A 89 8.11 -19.88 -10.36
C MET A 89 8.21 -21.01 -9.31
N LEU A 90 7.43 -22.09 -9.47
CA LEU A 90 7.56 -23.28 -8.62
C LEU A 90 8.94 -23.94 -8.77
N ALA A 91 9.46 -24.03 -10.00
CA ALA A 91 10.80 -24.56 -10.22
C ALA A 91 11.89 -23.72 -9.53
N GLN A 92 11.72 -22.40 -9.44
CA GLN A 92 12.64 -21.56 -8.67
C GLN A 92 12.56 -21.79 -7.17
N ILE A 93 11.36 -22.00 -6.62
CA ILE A 93 11.22 -22.36 -5.20
C ILE A 93 11.94 -23.68 -4.91
N GLU A 94 11.88 -24.65 -5.84
CA GLU A 94 12.59 -25.92 -5.71
C GLU A 94 14.12 -25.75 -5.79
N GLU A 95 14.61 -24.88 -6.68
CA GLU A 95 16.04 -24.63 -6.86
C GLU A 95 16.64 -23.77 -5.74
N TYR A 96 15.90 -22.77 -5.25
CA TYR A 96 16.36 -21.78 -4.27
C TYR A 96 15.40 -21.70 -3.06
N PRO A 97 15.22 -22.80 -2.29
CA PRO A 97 14.20 -22.88 -1.24
C PRO A 97 14.47 -21.97 -0.03
N ASP A 98 15.70 -21.49 0.11
CA ASP A 98 16.13 -20.62 1.22
C ASP A 98 16.16 -19.14 0.83
N GLU A 99 15.80 -18.78 -0.39
CA GLU A 99 15.77 -17.39 -0.88
C GLU A 99 14.37 -16.81 -0.83
N ALA A 100 14.25 -15.51 -0.54
CA ALA A 100 12.94 -14.87 -0.39
C ALA A 100 12.23 -14.63 -1.74
N ASN A 101 12.97 -14.18 -2.76
CA ASN A 101 12.38 -13.79 -4.06
C ASN A 101 11.53 -14.88 -4.72
N PRO A 102 11.93 -16.17 -4.79
CA PRO A 102 11.08 -17.20 -5.39
C PRO A 102 9.69 -17.29 -4.76
N TYR A 103 9.58 -17.11 -3.43
CA TYR A 103 8.28 -17.12 -2.74
C TYR A 103 7.48 -15.83 -3.00
N ASP A 104 8.16 -14.67 -3.02
CA ASP A 104 7.52 -13.39 -3.37
C ASP A 104 6.96 -13.41 -4.80
N SER A 105 7.77 -13.83 -5.77
CA SER A 105 7.40 -13.88 -7.18
C SER A 105 6.31 -14.92 -7.45
N TYR A 106 6.32 -16.07 -6.78
CA TYR A 106 5.23 -17.03 -6.87
C TYR A 106 3.92 -16.47 -6.30
N SER A 107 3.99 -15.68 -5.22
CA SER A 107 2.80 -15.04 -4.67
C SER A 107 2.13 -14.08 -5.66
N ASP A 108 2.90 -13.41 -6.52
CA ASP A 108 2.35 -12.52 -7.56
C ASP A 108 1.57 -13.30 -8.62
N VAL A 109 2.07 -14.48 -9.03
CA VAL A 109 1.32 -15.37 -9.93
C VAL A 109 0.00 -15.82 -9.27
N LEU A 110 0.04 -16.20 -7.99
CA LEU A 110 -1.17 -16.59 -7.25
C LEU A 110 -2.17 -15.43 -7.15
N LEU A 111 -1.72 -14.20 -6.91
CA LEU A 111 -2.56 -13.00 -6.90
C LEU A 111 -3.23 -12.76 -8.26
N GLU A 112 -2.48 -12.89 -9.37
CA GLU A 112 -3.03 -12.77 -10.72
C GLU A 112 -4.04 -13.88 -11.06
N MET A 113 -3.91 -15.05 -10.43
CA MET A 113 -4.87 -16.15 -10.50
C MET A 113 -6.07 -16.02 -9.53
N ASP A 114 -6.17 -14.91 -8.78
CA ASP A 114 -7.17 -14.66 -7.73
C ASP A 114 -7.13 -15.68 -6.57
N LYS A 115 -5.99 -16.36 -6.37
CA LYS A 115 -5.74 -17.33 -5.28
C LYS A 115 -5.18 -16.63 -4.03
N LYS A 116 -5.94 -15.68 -3.48
CA LYS A 116 -5.47 -14.77 -2.42
C LYS A 116 -5.01 -15.44 -1.13
N GLU A 117 -5.76 -16.45 -0.65
CA GLU A 117 -5.42 -17.16 0.58
C GLU A 117 -4.11 -17.94 0.45
N ASP A 118 -3.83 -18.49 -0.73
CA ASP A 118 -2.56 -19.15 -0.99
C ASP A 118 -1.44 -18.13 -1.14
N ALA A 119 -1.66 -17.04 -1.89
CA ALA A 119 -0.67 -15.97 -2.03
C ALA A 119 -0.18 -15.45 -0.68
N LEU A 120 -1.10 -15.24 0.27
CA LEU A 120 -0.77 -14.78 1.62
C LEU A 120 0.26 -15.68 2.32
N LYS A 121 0.10 -17.01 2.25
CA LYS A 121 1.04 -17.97 2.85
C LYS A 121 2.46 -17.83 2.28
N TYR A 122 2.57 -17.57 0.98
CA TYR A 122 3.85 -17.42 0.30
C TYR A 122 4.48 -16.05 0.56
N ILE A 123 3.69 -14.99 0.67
CA ILE A 123 4.15 -13.67 1.11
C ILE A 123 4.74 -13.75 2.52
N GLU A 124 4.00 -14.33 3.47
CA GLU A 124 4.45 -14.52 4.86
C GLU A 124 5.77 -15.30 4.92
N LYS A 125 5.90 -16.37 4.11
CA LYS A 125 7.13 -17.15 4.03
C LYS A 125 8.30 -16.34 3.46
N SER A 126 8.07 -15.57 2.40
CA SER A 126 9.07 -14.70 1.79
C SER A 126 9.60 -13.67 2.79
N LEU A 127 8.70 -12.97 3.49
CA LEU A 127 9.04 -12.00 4.53
C LEU A 127 9.87 -12.62 5.65
N ALA A 128 9.47 -13.80 6.15
CA ALA A 128 10.18 -14.50 7.21
C ALA A 128 11.60 -14.95 6.81
N ILE A 129 11.89 -15.09 5.51
CA ILE A 129 13.23 -15.36 4.99
C ILE A 129 14.01 -14.05 4.87
N ALA A 130 13.42 -13.03 4.23
CA ALA A 130 14.04 -11.73 3.99
C ALA A 130 14.48 -11.04 5.29
N GLU A 131 13.63 -11.04 6.32
CA GLU A 131 13.91 -10.44 7.64
C GLU A 131 15.10 -11.08 8.37
N LYS A 132 15.43 -12.34 8.04
CA LYS A 132 16.55 -13.06 8.65
C LYS A 132 17.89 -12.80 7.97
N LYS A 133 17.91 -12.57 6.65
CA LYS A 133 19.13 -12.45 5.86
C LYS A 133 19.63 -11.00 5.73
N GLN A 134 18.73 -10.01 5.73
CA GLN A 134 19.05 -8.57 5.75
C GLN A 134 20.05 -8.13 4.66
N HIS A 135 19.87 -8.60 3.42
CA HIS A 135 20.55 -8.03 2.25
C HIS A 135 19.74 -6.85 1.66
N GLU A 136 20.38 -5.96 0.90
CA GLU A 136 19.70 -4.80 0.28
C GLU A 136 18.51 -5.21 -0.61
N GLN A 137 18.59 -6.35 -1.30
CA GLN A 137 17.46 -6.90 -2.08
C GLN A 137 16.31 -7.39 -1.21
N ASP A 138 16.59 -7.78 0.03
CA ASP A 138 15.56 -8.25 0.98
C ASP A 138 14.69 -7.09 1.47
N ASP A 139 15.23 -5.86 1.57
CA ASP A 139 14.45 -4.68 1.95
C ASP A 139 13.32 -4.41 0.95
N LEU A 140 13.61 -4.50 -0.35
CA LEU A 140 12.61 -4.35 -1.42
C LEU A 140 11.52 -5.44 -1.33
N ILE A 141 11.91 -6.67 -1.01
CA ILE A 141 10.97 -7.78 -0.82
C ILE A 141 10.10 -7.54 0.42
N ILE A 142 10.68 -7.01 1.50
CA ILE A 142 9.95 -6.68 2.72
C ILE A 142 8.91 -5.60 2.45
N GLU A 143 9.29 -4.51 1.80
CA GLU A 143 8.39 -3.42 1.44
C GLU A 143 7.25 -3.89 0.52
N ALA A 144 7.59 -4.63 -0.54
CA ALA A 144 6.61 -5.16 -1.48
C ALA A 144 5.65 -6.16 -0.80
N GLY A 145 6.18 -7.08 0.01
CA GLY A 145 5.39 -8.07 0.74
C GLY A 145 4.42 -7.42 1.73
N LYS A 146 4.88 -6.44 2.51
CA LYS A 146 4.01 -5.67 3.42
C LYS A 146 2.91 -4.93 2.66
N ALA A 147 3.22 -4.32 1.51
CA ALA A 147 2.22 -3.66 0.67
C ALA A 147 1.15 -4.64 0.14
N LYS A 148 1.58 -5.82 -0.34
CA LYS A 148 0.68 -6.89 -0.79
C LYS A 148 -0.23 -7.35 0.35
N MET A 149 0.32 -7.59 1.55
CA MET A 149 -0.46 -7.95 2.74
C MET A 149 -1.48 -6.89 3.12
N ALA A 150 -1.08 -5.61 3.17
CA ALA A 150 -1.97 -4.52 3.52
C ALA A 150 -3.19 -4.44 2.61
N ILE A 151 -3.01 -4.66 1.30
CA ILE A 151 -4.10 -4.70 0.33
C ILE A 151 -5.00 -5.92 0.56
N LEU A 152 -4.43 -7.10 0.77
CA LEU A 152 -5.19 -8.34 1.03
C LEU A 152 -6.03 -8.24 2.31
N GLU A 153 -5.48 -7.60 3.33
CA GLU A 153 -6.11 -7.38 4.64
C GLU A 153 -7.04 -6.16 4.66
N ASN A 154 -7.13 -5.40 3.56
CA ASN A 154 -7.89 -4.14 3.45
C ASN A 154 -7.46 -3.09 4.48
N LYS A 155 -6.18 -3.08 4.89
CA LYS A 155 -5.63 -2.10 5.82
C LYS A 155 -5.69 -0.68 5.27
N ASP A 156 -5.42 -0.53 3.98
CA ASP A 156 -5.56 0.73 3.23
C ASP A 156 -7.03 1.19 3.03
N LYS A 157 -7.99 0.40 3.51
CA LYS A 157 -9.43 0.62 3.38
C LYS A 157 -10.14 0.74 4.73
N GLN A 158 -9.40 0.75 5.84
CA GLN A 158 -9.97 0.87 7.19
C GLN A 158 -10.85 2.13 7.36
N LEU A 159 -10.54 3.22 6.64
CA LEU A 159 -11.31 4.48 6.66
C LEU A 159 -12.42 4.56 5.60
N ASN A 160 -12.74 3.48 4.88
CA ASN A 160 -13.76 3.48 3.81
C ASN A 160 -15.15 3.93 4.27
N PHE A 161 -15.46 3.79 5.55
CA PHE A 161 -16.73 4.26 6.10
C PHE A 161 -16.89 5.79 5.99
N LEU A 162 -15.80 6.53 5.82
CA LEU A 162 -15.82 7.97 5.58
C LEU A 162 -16.18 8.33 4.14
N ILE A 163 -16.18 7.40 3.17
CA ILE A 163 -16.46 7.74 1.77
C ILE A 163 -17.86 8.33 1.60
N GLY A 164 -17.92 9.48 0.93
CA GLY A 164 -19.15 10.17 0.56
C GLY A 164 -19.12 11.66 0.87
N ASN A 165 -20.28 12.28 0.70
CA ASN A 165 -20.51 13.68 0.99
C ASN A 165 -21.13 13.82 2.38
N TRP A 166 -20.62 14.75 3.18
CA TRP A 166 -21.02 14.95 4.57
C TRP A 166 -21.31 16.40 4.84
N ASP A 167 -22.40 16.68 5.55
CA ASP A 167 -22.53 17.90 6.34
C ASP A 167 -21.76 17.74 7.64
N ASN A 168 -21.06 18.77 8.08
CA ASN A 168 -20.23 18.75 9.27
C ASN A 168 -20.63 19.88 10.22
N GLU A 169 -20.99 19.53 11.45
CA GLU A 169 -21.06 20.48 12.56
C GLU A 169 -19.82 20.32 13.42
N THR A 170 -18.96 21.33 13.44
CA THR A 170 -17.75 21.36 14.26
C THR A 170 -17.93 22.26 15.47
N LYS A 171 -17.46 21.79 16.63
CA LYS A 171 -17.39 22.54 17.88
C LYS A 171 -15.97 22.55 18.38
N VAL A 172 -15.51 23.70 18.84
CA VAL A 172 -14.15 23.93 19.35
C VAL A 172 -14.23 24.15 20.85
N PHE A 173 -13.32 23.52 21.58
CA PHE A 173 -13.27 23.53 23.04
C PHE A 173 -11.95 24.13 23.53
N GLN A 174 -12.02 24.85 24.64
CA GLN A 174 -10.86 25.33 25.38
C GLN A 174 -11.14 25.21 26.87
N LYS A 175 -10.25 24.54 27.62
CA LYS A 175 -10.43 24.28 29.06
C LYS A 175 -11.78 23.62 29.37
N GLY A 176 -12.17 22.68 28.51
CA GLY A 176 -13.43 21.93 28.60
C GLY A 176 -14.71 22.71 28.26
N LYS A 177 -14.62 23.99 27.87
CA LYS A 177 -15.78 24.81 27.48
C LYS A 177 -15.83 24.99 25.97
N GLU A 178 -17.03 24.88 25.40
CA GLU A 178 -17.26 25.24 23.99
C GLU A 178 -17.01 26.74 23.81
N VAL A 179 -16.15 27.09 22.87
CA VAL A 179 -15.78 28.49 22.57
C VAL A 179 -16.19 28.93 21.17
N ASN A 180 -16.42 27.98 20.26
CA ASN A 180 -16.87 28.28 18.91
C ASN A 180 -17.59 27.07 18.28
N SER A 181 -18.45 27.32 17.30
CA SER A 181 -19.03 26.30 16.45
C SER A 181 -19.23 26.83 15.03
N PHE A 182 -19.00 25.98 14.04
CA PHE A 182 -19.17 26.31 12.62
C PHE A 182 -19.69 25.10 11.86
N LYS A 183 -20.27 25.39 10.70
CA LYS A 183 -20.78 24.37 9.77
C LYS A 183 -19.88 24.32 8.54
N GLY A 184 -19.78 23.13 7.96
CA GLY A 184 -19.06 22.93 6.72
C GLY A 184 -19.50 21.65 6.04
N SER A 185 -18.76 21.25 5.02
CA SER A 185 -18.95 19.95 4.40
C SER A 185 -17.63 19.27 4.10
N ASN A 186 -17.67 17.95 4.05
CA ASN A 186 -16.56 17.13 3.60
C ASN A 186 -17.01 16.30 2.40
N ASN A 187 -16.20 16.24 1.35
CA ASN A 187 -16.32 15.24 0.31
C ASN A 187 -15.12 14.30 0.41
N VAL A 188 -15.37 13.03 0.72
CA VAL A 188 -14.34 12.01 0.89
C VAL A 188 -14.40 11.05 -0.27
N THR A 189 -13.30 10.96 -1.00
CA THR A 189 -13.16 10.14 -2.20
C THR A 189 -11.83 9.39 -2.18
N PHE A 190 -11.65 8.48 -3.14
CA PHE A 190 -10.34 7.98 -3.51
C PHE A 190 -9.92 8.55 -4.85
N ASP A 191 -8.61 8.60 -5.09
CA ASP A 191 -8.07 8.79 -6.42
C ASP A 191 -8.52 7.68 -7.39
N SER A 192 -8.22 7.83 -8.68
CA SER A 192 -8.59 6.85 -9.70
C SER A 192 -7.95 5.47 -9.49
N GLY A 193 -6.75 5.40 -8.90
CA GLY A 193 -6.09 4.16 -8.53
C GLY A 193 -6.74 3.48 -7.32
N GLY A 194 -7.44 4.24 -6.49
CA GLY A 194 -8.13 3.74 -5.32
C GLY A 194 -7.22 3.56 -4.11
N SER A 195 -6.02 4.15 -4.11
CA SER A 195 -4.99 3.97 -3.05
C SER A 195 -4.80 5.22 -2.20
N ILE A 196 -5.22 6.38 -2.71
CA ILE A 196 -5.05 7.67 -2.06
C ILE A 196 -6.44 8.17 -1.65
N MET A 197 -6.68 8.31 -0.35
CA MET A 197 -7.89 8.93 0.16
C MET A 197 -7.75 10.45 0.11
N ILE A 198 -8.76 11.12 -0.43
CA ILE A 198 -8.81 12.56 -0.58
C ILE A 198 -10.03 13.08 0.17
N VAL A 199 -9.81 14.01 1.08
CA VAL A 199 -10.87 14.74 1.79
C VAL A 199 -10.83 16.19 1.36
N ASP A 200 -11.85 16.61 0.63
CA ASP A 200 -12.10 18.02 0.34
C ASP A 200 -12.96 18.63 1.43
N HIS A 201 -12.49 19.73 2.01
CA HIS A 201 -13.17 20.45 3.08
C HIS A 201 -13.68 21.80 2.59
N ASP A 202 -14.95 22.05 2.87
CA ASP A 202 -15.59 23.35 2.68
C ASP A 202 -16.01 23.92 4.05
N GLU A 203 -15.82 25.22 4.22
CA GLU A 203 -16.31 26.01 5.36
C GLU A 203 -17.20 27.11 4.80
N ASP A 204 -18.44 27.21 5.29
CA ASP A 204 -19.47 28.12 4.76
C ASP A 204 -19.57 28.07 3.22
N ASP A 205 -19.65 26.84 2.68
CA ASP A 205 -19.74 26.52 1.24
C ASP A 205 -18.56 27.02 0.39
N LYS A 206 -17.41 27.31 1.02
CA LYS A 206 -16.17 27.69 0.32
C LYS A 206 -15.05 26.67 0.58
N PRO A 207 -14.34 26.21 -0.46
CA PRO A 207 -13.18 25.34 -0.29
C PRO A 207 -12.12 25.99 0.58
N CYS A 208 -11.82 25.36 1.73
CA CYS A 208 -10.88 25.91 2.70
C CYS A 208 -9.57 25.10 2.75
N CYS A 209 -9.66 23.78 2.72
CA CYS A 209 -8.51 22.89 2.83
C CYS A 209 -8.77 21.53 2.19
N LYS A 210 -7.70 20.75 2.03
CA LYS A 210 -7.73 19.40 1.48
C LYS A 210 -6.82 18.53 2.33
N ARG A 211 -7.26 17.30 2.63
CA ARG A 211 -6.42 16.25 3.20
C ARG A 211 -6.19 15.15 2.17
N VAL A 212 -4.98 14.67 2.09
CA VAL A 212 -4.59 13.49 1.31
C VAL A 212 -4.01 12.48 2.29
N MET A 213 -4.45 11.23 2.21
CA MET A 213 -4.03 10.15 3.10
C MET A 213 -3.63 8.93 2.28
N VAL A 214 -2.49 8.33 2.59
CA VAL A 214 -1.97 7.12 1.95
C VAL A 214 -1.59 6.15 3.06
N TYR A 215 -1.91 4.87 2.88
CA TYR A 215 -1.49 3.84 3.84
C TYR A 215 -0.01 3.50 3.63
N ASP A 216 0.78 3.61 4.68
CA ASP A 216 2.15 3.13 4.77
C ASP A 216 2.14 1.73 5.40
N PRO A 217 2.29 0.67 4.59
CA PRO A 217 2.29 -0.70 5.09
C PRO A 217 3.57 -1.06 5.85
N VAL A 218 4.66 -0.29 5.70
CA VAL A 218 5.93 -0.57 6.37
C VAL A 218 5.83 -0.26 7.86
N ASN A 219 5.23 0.89 8.17
CA ASN A 219 5.05 1.41 9.53
C ASN A 219 3.64 1.16 10.11
N ASP A 220 2.73 0.55 9.33
CA ASP A 220 1.35 0.24 9.74
C ASP A 220 0.55 1.50 10.14
N GLU A 221 0.70 2.57 9.36
CA GLU A 221 0.12 3.89 9.62
C GLU A 221 -0.35 4.57 8.34
N PHE A 222 -1.02 5.72 8.45
CA PHE A 222 -1.34 6.59 7.33
C PHE A 222 -0.38 7.78 7.29
N ASP A 223 0.26 7.99 6.15
CA ASP A 223 0.90 9.26 5.80
C ASP A 223 -0.18 10.24 5.35
N ILE A 224 -0.14 11.46 5.91
CA ILE A 224 -1.16 12.47 5.71
C ILE A 224 -0.50 13.79 5.29
N ALA A 225 -1.05 14.41 4.27
CA ALA A 225 -0.77 15.80 3.91
C ALA A 225 -2.05 16.62 4.05
N PHE A 226 -2.03 17.63 4.92
CA PHE A 226 -3.10 18.60 5.09
C PHE A 226 -2.72 19.95 4.48
N MET A 227 -3.47 20.35 3.47
CA MET A 227 -3.19 21.53 2.65
C MET A 227 -4.21 22.63 2.94
N ARG A 228 -3.74 23.82 3.31
CA ARG A 228 -4.60 24.98 3.57
C ARG A 228 -4.37 26.06 2.52
N ARG A 229 -5.44 26.51 1.88
CA ARG A 229 -5.35 27.50 0.79
C ARG A 229 -5.03 28.92 1.27
N ASN A 230 -5.38 29.21 2.52
CA ASN A 230 -5.39 30.58 3.06
C ASN A 230 -4.31 30.83 4.12
N GLN A 231 -3.25 30.01 4.17
CA GLN A 231 -2.14 30.16 5.12
C GLN A 231 -0.79 30.19 4.41
N ALA A 232 0.19 30.91 4.99
CA ALA A 232 1.55 31.03 4.45
C ALA A 232 2.27 29.67 4.45
N ASN A 233 2.06 28.87 5.51
CA ASN A 233 2.47 27.48 5.55
C ASN A 233 1.35 26.66 4.88
N GLY A 234 1.58 26.28 3.63
CA GLY A 234 0.55 25.70 2.77
C GLY A 234 0.27 24.21 3.01
N ILE A 235 1.24 23.45 3.52
CA ILE A 235 1.17 21.99 3.69
C ILE A 235 1.69 21.60 5.07
N TYR A 236 0.94 20.77 5.77
CA TYR A 236 1.29 20.17 7.05
C TYR A 236 1.26 18.66 6.90
N ASN A 237 2.36 17.99 7.22
CA ASN A 237 2.46 16.55 7.14
C ASN A 237 2.26 15.94 8.52
N SER A 238 1.58 14.79 8.57
CA SER A 238 1.38 14.02 9.77
C SER A 238 1.36 12.52 9.48
N LYS A 239 1.57 11.72 10.52
CA LYS A 239 1.47 10.27 10.50
C LYS A 239 0.35 9.84 11.44
N MET A 240 -0.44 8.84 11.07
CA MET A 240 -1.62 8.45 11.84
C MET A 240 -1.74 6.94 11.98
N VAL A 241 -1.64 6.45 13.21
CA VAL A 241 -1.90 5.05 13.54
C VAL A 241 -3.38 4.91 13.87
N LEU A 242 -4.06 3.94 13.25
CA LEU A 242 -5.49 3.67 13.41
C LEU A 242 -5.72 2.32 14.09
N LYS A 243 -6.67 2.28 15.02
CA LYS A 243 -7.08 1.05 15.71
C LYS A 243 -8.59 1.00 15.90
N GLU A 244 -9.23 -0.10 15.53
CA GLU A 244 -10.61 -0.38 15.95
C GLU A 244 -10.60 -0.94 17.38
N VAL A 245 -11.12 -0.17 18.32
CA VAL A 245 -11.12 -0.53 19.76
C VAL A 245 -12.33 -1.40 20.15
N LYS A 246 -13.41 -1.28 19.40
CA LYS A 246 -14.59 -2.17 19.40
C LYS A 246 -15.38 -1.92 18.09
N PRO A 247 -16.35 -2.78 17.72
CA PRO A 247 -17.08 -2.61 16.46
C PRO A 247 -17.60 -1.19 16.25
N ASP A 248 -17.27 -0.61 15.09
CA ASP A 248 -17.65 0.75 14.67
C ASP A 248 -17.07 1.89 15.54
N HIS A 249 -16.10 1.60 16.42
CA HIS A 249 -15.41 2.58 17.25
C HIS A 249 -13.90 2.49 17.05
N TYR A 250 -13.33 3.57 16.56
CA TYR A 250 -11.92 3.69 16.20
C TYR A 250 -11.22 4.74 17.05
N GLU A 251 -9.99 4.45 17.44
CA GLU A 251 -9.05 5.41 18.00
C GLU A 251 -7.92 5.63 16.98
N MET A 252 -7.50 6.88 16.81
CA MET A 252 -6.32 7.21 15.99
C MET A 252 -5.38 8.12 16.76
N ILE A 253 -4.09 7.91 16.59
CA ILE A 253 -3.04 8.80 17.12
C ILE A 253 -2.35 9.43 15.92
N GLU A 254 -2.54 10.74 15.75
CA GLU A 254 -1.88 11.57 14.75
C GLU A 254 -0.64 12.23 15.37
N LYS A 255 0.50 12.13 14.69
CA LYS A 255 1.77 12.77 15.05
C LYS A 255 2.16 13.78 13.98
N TYR A 256 2.57 14.98 14.39
CA TYR A 256 3.12 15.97 13.47
C TYR A 256 4.12 16.89 14.18
N THR A 257 4.92 17.59 13.38
CA THR A 257 5.83 18.63 13.88
C THR A 257 5.12 19.98 13.82
N ASN A 258 5.01 20.67 14.96
CA ASN A 258 4.39 22.00 15.04
C ASN A 258 5.34 23.12 14.53
N ASP A 259 4.88 24.37 14.52
CA ASP A 259 5.67 25.53 14.08
C ASP A 259 6.92 25.80 14.96
N ASN A 260 6.97 25.24 16.18
CA ASN A 260 8.13 25.32 17.08
C ASN A 260 9.13 24.17 16.88
N ASN A 261 8.93 23.34 15.85
CA ASN A 261 9.72 22.13 15.59
C ASN A 261 9.63 21.07 16.70
N GLU A 262 8.50 21.03 17.40
CA GLU A 262 8.21 20.03 18.44
C GLU A 262 7.28 18.95 17.86
N GLU A 263 7.57 17.68 18.18
CA GLU A 263 6.64 16.59 17.90
C GLU A 263 5.45 16.68 18.86
N VAL A 264 4.25 16.71 18.29
CA VAL A 264 3.00 16.76 19.04
C VAL A 264 2.09 15.61 18.63
N GLU A 265 1.32 15.12 19.59
CA GLU A 265 0.37 14.04 19.38
C GLU A 265 -1.06 14.54 19.54
N VAL A 266 -1.94 14.05 18.66
CA VAL A 266 -3.36 14.32 18.66
C VAL A 266 -4.09 12.99 18.63
N LYS A 267 -5.00 12.79 19.57
CA LYS A 267 -5.87 11.61 19.61
C LYS A 267 -7.20 11.92 18.94
N HIS A 268 -7.66 11.00 18.10
CA HIS A 268 -8.95 11.01 17.45
C HIS A 268 -9.78 9.85 17.99
N ASP A 269 -10.99 10.15 18.41
CA ASP A 269 -11.97 9.19 18.88
C ASP A 269 -13.17 9.21 17.95
N ILE A 270 -13.37 8.13 17.18
CA ILE A 270 -14.34 8.08 16.10
C ILE A 270 -15.37 6.98 16.37
N LEU A 271 -16.63 7.39 16.45
CA LEU A 271 -17.77 6.48 16.50
C LEU A 271 -18.56 6.56 15.19
N LYS A 272 -18.54 5.47 14.44
CA LYS A 272 -19.32 5.29 13.22
C LYS A 272 -20.74 4.85 13.59
N LYS A 273 -21.72 5.47 12.93
CA LYS A 273 -23.15 5.13 12.98
C LYS A 273 -23.65 4.95 11.55
N SER A 274 -24.92 4.58 11.37
CA SER A 274 -25.51 4.25 10.06
C SER A 274 -25.33 5.35 8.99
N ASP A 275 -25.63 6.59 9.36
CA ASP A 275 -25.66 7.77 8.48
C ASP A 275 -24.84 8.93 9.07
N GLN A 276 -24.09 8.65 10.15
CA GLN A 276 -23.38 9.65 10.93
C GLN A 276 -22.01 9.13 11.38
N VAL A 277 -21.08 10.06 11.57
CA VAL A 277 -19.80 9.81 12.23
C VAL A 277 -19.61 10.87 13.30
N GLU A 278 -19.47 10.42 14.54
CA GLU A 278 -19.06 11.29 15.65
C GLU A 278 -17.55 11.20 15.79
N TRP A 279 -16.88 12.35 15.73
CA TRP A 279 -15.42 12.41 15.76
C TRP A 279 -14.99 13.45 16.78
N VAL A 280 -14.32 13.01 17.85
CA VAL A 280 -13.73 13.89 18.86
C VAL A 280 -12.21 13.92 18.71
N THR A 281 -11.61 15.09 18.87
CA THR A 281 -10.16 15.29 18.80
C THR A 281 -9.66 15.82 20.13
N TYR A 282 -8.52 15.28 20.57
CA TYR A 282 -7.85 15.63 21.81
C TYR A 282 -6.40 15.99 21.54
N ASN A 283 -5.91 17.07 22.13
CA ASN A 283 -4.48 17.38 22.15
C ASN A 283 -3.83 16.71 23.36
N SER A 284 -2.58 16.30 23.22
CA SER A 284 -1.75 15.93 24.37
C SER A 284 -1.46 17.16 25.24
N SER A 285 -1.40 16.96 26.54
CA SER A 285 -1.05 17.97 27.55
C SER A 285 -0.36 17.31 28.74
N ASP A 286 0.30 18.09 29.59
CA ASP A 286 0.93 17.59 30.83
C ASP A 286 -0.05 16.86 31.75
N SER A 287 -1.34 17.18 31.65
CA SER A 287 -2.43 16.58 32.44
C SER A 287 -3.16 15.42 31.76
N GLY A 288 -2.70 15.01 30.57
CA GLY A 288 -3.33 13.99 29.73
C GLY A 288 -4.00 14.57 28.48
N TRP A 289 -5.09 13.95 28.03
CA TRP A 289 -5.78 14.34 26.79
C TRP A 289 -6.82 15.44 27.03
N GLU A 290 -6.62 16.62 26.44
CA GLU A 290 -7.61 17.70 26.48
C GLU A 290 -8.47 17.68 25.22
N LYS A 291 -9.81 17.63 25.38
CA LYS A 291 -10.74 17.74 24.25
C LYS A 291 -10.63 19.14 23.63
N VAL A 292 -10.31 19.19 22.35
CA VAL A 292 -10.15 20.46 21.60
C VAL A 292 -11.19 20.63 20.49
N ARG A 293 -11.72 19.53 19.97
CA ARG A 293 -12.69 19.57 18.87
C ARG A 293 -13.68 18.41 18.95
N SER A 294 -14.91 18.63 18.52
CA SER A 294 -15.80 17.54 18.10
C SER A 294 -16.43 17.89 16.76
N MET A 295 -16.58 16.90 15.90
CA MET A 295 -17.24 16.98 14.60
C MET A 295 -18.37 15.94 14.59
N ASN A 296 -19.55 16.35 14.14
CA ASN A 296 -20.62 15.43 13.79
C ASN A 296 -20.80 15.50 12.28
N LEU A 297 -20.42 14.41 11.60
CA LEU A 297 -20.57 14.29 10.16
C LEU A 297 -21.88 13.57 9.89
N LYS A 298 -22.79 14.20 9.15
CA LYS A 298 -24.05 13.60 8.69
C LYS A 298 -24.01 13.39 7.19
N LYS A 299 -24.31 12.19 6.72
CA LYS A 299 -24.22 11.85 5.30
C LYS A 299 -25.28 12.60 4.50
N LYS A 300 -24.88 13.22 3.38
CA LYS A 300 -25.81 13.77 2.40
C LYS A 300 -26.47 12.62 1.64
N GLY A 301 -27.80 12.66 1.53
CA GLY A 301 -28.59 11.70 0.78
C GLY A 301 -28.40 11.79 -0.73
#